data_AF-G5JZQ5-F1
#
_entry.id   AF-G5JZQ5-F1
#
_cell.length_a   1.000
_cell.length_b   1.000
_cell.length_c   1.000
_cell.angle_alpha   90.00
_cell.angle_beta   90.00
_cell.angle_gamma   90.00
#
_symmetry.space_group_name_H-M   'P 1'
#
loop_
_entity.id
_entity.type
_entity.pdbx_description
1 polymer ?
#
loop_
_entity_poly.entity_id
_entity_poly.type
_entity_poly.pdbx_seq_one_letter_code
_entity_poly.pdbx_strand_id
1 'polypeptide(L)'
;MRLGGATPEIARQYSRPENKELSMVFQFEHVGLQHKPNKPKWDYAKELDVPALKRIFSKWQTELKLGEGWNSLFWNNHDLPRVLSIWGNDHDYRDKSAKALAILLHLMRGTPYIYQG
;
A
#
# COMPACT_ATOMS: atom_id res chain seq x y z
N MET A 1 15.02 6.86 -3.94
CA MET A 1 15.08 6.41 -2.54
C MET A 1 14.31 5.09 -2.47
N ARG A 2 14.97 3.94 -2.29
CA ARG A 2 14.25 2.74 -1.85
C ARG A 2 13.86 3.04 -0.41
N LEU A 3 12.58 3.23 -0.12
CA LEU A 3 12.11 3.21 1.26
C LEU A 3 12.48 1.82 1.78
N GLY A 4 13.53 1.75 2.62
CA GLY A 4 13.95 0.50 3.25
C GLY A 4 12.73 -0.07 3.96
N GLY A 5 12.24 -1.21 3.48
CA GLY A 5 10.92 -1.68 3.83
C GLY A 5 10.83 -3.18 3.57
N ALA A 6 9.87 -3.80 4.25
CA ALA A 6 9.58 -5.22 4.14
C ALA A 6 9.54 -5.65 2.66
N THR A 7 10.10 -6.81 2.38
CA THR A 7 9.85 -7.56 1.14
C THR A 7 8.86 -8.68 1.44
N PRO A 8 8.23 -9.32 0.44
CA PRO A 8 7.42 -10.51 0.70
C PRO A 8 8.18 -11.60 1.46
N GLU A 9 9.47 -11.78 1.18
CA GLU A 9 10.34 -12.71 1.90
C GLU A 9 10.50 -12.34 3.38
N ILE A 10 10.82 -11.08 3.69
CA ILE A 10 10.92 -10.60 5.07
C ILE A 10 9.55 -10.70 5.78
N ALA A 11 8.47 -10.31 5.11
CA ALA A 11 7.12 -10.40 5.67
C ALA A 11 6.73 -11.86 5.95
N ARG A 12 7.19 -12.81 5.13
CA ARG A 12 7.00 -14.25 5.35
C ARG A 12 7.75 -14.76 6.59
N GLN A 13 8.88 -14.16 6.93
CA GLN A 13 9.61 -14.51 8.16
C GLN A 13 8.85 -14.02 9.39
N TYR A 14 8.33 -12.79 9.35
CA TYR A 14 7.65 -12.18 10.51
C TYR A 14 6.19 -12.57 10.70
N SER A 15 5.45 -12.88 9.62
CA SER A 15 3.98 -13.03 9.68
C SER A 15 3.48 -14.45 9.43
N ARG A 16 4.38 -15.41 9.21
CA ARG A 16 4.01 -16.81 9.04
C ARG A 16 3.52 -17.39 10.37
N PRO A 17 2.32 -17.99 10.42
CA PRO A 17 1.75 -18.51 11.67
C PRO A 17 2.66 -19.51 12.40
N GLU A 18 3.39 -20.35 11.66
CA GLU A 18 4.31 -21.34 12.24
C GLU A 18 5.46 -20.71 13.04
N ASN A 19 5.85 -19.48 12.71
CA ASN A 19 6.96 -18.78 13.38
C ASN A 19 6.54 -18.17 14.71
N LYS A 20 5.22 -18.02 14.97
CA LYS A 20 4.67 -17.46 16.23
C LYS A 20 5.20 -16.07 16.57
N GLU A 21 5.40 -15.23 15.57
CA GLU A 21 5.89 -13.86 15.72
C GLU A 21 4.73 -12.86 15.61
N LEU A 22 4.56 -12.22 14.46
CA LEU A 22 3.51 -11.24 14.18
C LEU A 22 2.39 -11.89 13.35
N SER A 23 1.21 -11.27 13.33
CA SER A 23 0.12 -11.72 12.45
C SER A 23 0.20 -11.13 11.03
N MET A 24 0.83 -9.96 10.88
CA MET A 24 0.98 -9.24 9.60
C MET A 24 2.05 -8.15 9.70
N VAL A 25 2.49 -7.63 8.55
CA VAL A 25 3.47 -6.54 8.44
C VAL A 25 2.94 -5.43 7.52
N PHE A 26 3.22 -4.17 7.86
CA PHE A 26 2.99 -3.02 6.98
C PHE A 26 4.17 -2.81 6.04
N GLN A 27 3.89 -2.81 4.74
CA GLN A 27 4.85 -2.51 3.68
C GLN A 27 4.57 -1.14 3.06
N PHE A 28 5.62 -0.42 2.70
CA PHE A 28 5.56 0.96 2.18
C PHE A 28 5.99 1.05 0.72
N GLU A 29 6.07 -0.06 0.01
CA GLU A 29 6.55 -0.08 -1.38
C GLU A 29 5.63 0.73 -2.30
N HIS A 30 4.31 0.56 -2.15
CA HIS A 30 3.33 1.34 -2.91
C HIS A 30 3.35 2.83 -2.53
N VAL A 31 3.58 3.15 -1.25
CA VAL A 31 3.77 4.53 -0.76
C VAL A 31 4.97 5.17 -1.43
N GLY A 32 6.03 4.40 -1.71
CA GLY A 32 7.20 4.87 -2.44
C GLY A 32 6.89 5.48 -3.81
N LEU A 33 5.80 5.07 -4.46
CA LEU A 33 5.35 5.66 -5.72
C LEU A 33 4.84 7.10 -5.56
N GLN A 34 4.49 7.53 -4.34
CA GLN A 34 4.04 8.91 -4.09
C GLN A 34 5.20 9.90 -4.14
N HIS A 35 6.46 9.46 -4.17
CA HIS A 35 7.63 10.33 -4.17
C HIS A 35 8.36 10.28 -5.51
N LYS A 36 8.84 11.44 -5.98
CA LYS A 36 9.62 11.48 -7.21
C LYS A 36 10.97 10.77 -7.04
N PRO A 37 11.39 9.92 -7.99
CA PRO A 37 12.71 9.28 -7.96
C PRO A 37 13.82 10.34 -7.89
N ASN A 38 14.83 10.08 -7.05
CA ASN A 38 16.01 10.94 -6.87
C ASN A 38 15.70 12.40 -6.49
N LYS A 39 14.54 12.64 -5.86
CA LYS A 39 14.17 13.94 -5.28
C LYS A 39 14.01 13.84 -3.76
N PRO A 40 14.03 14.97 -3.04
CA PRO A 40 13.73 14.97 -1.61
C PRO A 40 12.34 14.42 -1.29
N LYS A 41 12.15 13.89 -0.08
CA LYS A 41 10.88 13.24 0.33
C LYS A 41 9.63 14.13 0.22
N TRP A 42 9.80 15.45 0.26
CA TRP A 42 8.70 16.42 0.15
C TRP A 42 8.27 16.71 -1.29
N ASP A 43 8.96 16.16 -2.30
CA ASP A 43 8.59 16.29 -3.70
C ASP A 43 7.75 15.08 -4.17
N TYR A 44 6.43 15.24 -4.06
CA TYR A 44 5.46 14.20 -4.37
C TYR A 44 5.25 14.04 -5.89
N ALA A 45 5.11 12.79 -6.33
CA ALA A 45 4.65 12.43 -7.66
C ALA A 45 3.12 12.59 -7.71
N LYS A 46 2.64 13.58 -8.46
CA LYS A 46 1.21 13.86 -8.63
C LYS A 46 0.51 12.84 -9.52
N GLU A 47 1.25 12.25 -10.46
CA GLU A 47 0.70 11.26 -11.37
C GLU A 47 0.83 9.86 -10.77
N LEU A 48 -0.27 9.10 -10.84
CA LEU A 48 -0.28 7.70 -10.44
C LEU A 48 0.32 6.82 -11.55
N ASP A 49 1.46 6.18 -11.27
CA ASP A 49 1.98 5.10 -12.12
C ASP A 49 1.16 3.81 -11.89
N VAL A 50 0.05 3.71 -12.62
CA VAL A 50 -0.87 2.57 -12.55
C VAL A 50 -0.16 1.24 -12.86
N PRO A 51 0.67 1.12 -13.91
CA PRO A 51 1.45 -0.10 -14.14
C PRO A 51 2.34 -0.49 -12.96
N ALA A 52 3.06 0.45 -12.34
CA ALA A 52 3.90 0.15 -11.17
C ALA A 52 3.07 -0.27 -9.97
N LEU A 53 1.96 0.43 -9.69
CA LEU A 53 1.07 0.09 -8.60
C LEU A 53 0.53 -1.34 -8.74
N LYS A 54 0.07 -1.70 -9.95
CA LYS A 54 -0.40 -3.07 -10.26
C LYS A 54 0.70 -4.10 -10.04
N ARG A 55 1.93 -3.84 -10.50
CA ARG A 55 3.06 -4.75 -10.27
C ARG A 55 3.33 -4.97 -8.78
N ILE A 56 3.34 -3.90 -7.98
CA ILE A 56 3.57 -3.98 -6.53
C ILE A 56 2.46 -4.78 -5.85
N PHE A 57 1.19 -4.44 -6.07
CA PHE A 57 0.09 -5.16 -5.43
C PHE A 57 0.02 -6.62 -5.88
N SER A 58 0.19 -6.92 -7.17
CA SER A 58 0.25 -8.30 -7.65
C SER A 58 1.37 -9.07 -6.95
N LYS A 59 2.58 -8.50 -6.86
CA LYS A 59 3.71 -9.12 -6.15
C LYS A 59 3.37 -9.48 -4.71
N TRP A 60 2.79 -8.56 -3.95
CA TRP A 60 2.40 -8.80 -2.55
C TRP A 60 1.24 -9.80 -2.40
N GLN A 61 0.33 -9.87 -3.38
CA GLN A 61 -0.77 -10.84 -3.37
C GLN A 61 -0.32 -12.26 -3.77
N THR A 62 0.70 -12.39 -4.63
CA THR A 62 1.14 -13.69 -5.15
C THR A 62 2.35 -14.27 -4.41
N GLU A 63 3.29 -13.44 -3.95
CA GLU A 63 4.52 -13.92 -3.30
C GLU A 63 4.35 -14.17 -1.80
N LEU A 64 3.46 -13.42 -1.13
CA LEU A 64 3.03 -13.72 0.25
C LEU A 64 1.81 -14.63 0.19
N LYS A 65 2.07 -15.92 -0.05
CA LYS A 65 1.05 -16.94 -0.27
C LYS A 65 0.16 -17.12 0.95
N LEU A 66 -1.07 -17.58 0.72
CA LEU A 66 -1.99 -17.93 1.80
C LEU A 66 -1.35 -18.99 2.70
N GLY A 67 -1.36 -18.76 4.01
CA GLY A 67 -0.72 -19.62 5.01
C GLY A 67 0.75 -19.30 5.27
N GLU A 68 1.43 -18.56 4.38
CA GLU A 68 2.83 -18.16 4.58
C GLU A 68 2.97 -16.76 5.17
N GLY A 69 1.86 -16.05 5.35
CA GLY A 69 1.79 -14.73 5.95
C GLY A 69 0.47 -14.04 5.63
N TRP A 70 0.32 -12.79 6.08
CA TRP A 70 -0.90 -12.02 5.88
C TRP A 70 -0.62 -10.57 5.52
N ASN A 71 -1.26 -10.08 4.46
CA ASN A 71 -1.11 -8.70 4.00
C ASN A 71 -1.91 -7.74 4.89
N SER A 72 -1.28 -6.63 5.28
CA SER A 72 -1.99 -5.43 5.72
C SER A 72 -2.23 -4.53 4.51
N LEU A 73 -3.46 -4.03 4.38
CA LEU A 73 -3.88 -3.24 3.21
C LEU A 73 -4.28 -1.84 3.69
N PHE A 74 -3.59 -0.81 3.23
CA PHE A 74 -3.87 0.57 3.62
C PHE A 74 -3.51 1.53 2.49
N TRP A 75 -4.11 2.72 2.53
CA TRP A 75 -3.70 3.85 1.71
C TRP A 75 -3.04 4.96 2.53
N ASN A 76 -3.55 5.18 3.74
CA ASN A 76 -3.22 6.34 4.56
C ASN A 76 -2.90 5.88 5.99
N ASN A 77 -2.14 6.72 6.70
CA ASN A 77 -1.97 6.68 8.15
C ASN A 77 -1.69 8.13 8.62
N HIS A 78 -1.20 8.32 9.85
CA HIS A 78 -0.90 9.66 10.37
C HIS A 78 0.34 10.33 9.76
N ASP A 79 1.21 9.57 9.09
CA ASP A 79 2.44 10.07 8.45
C ASP A 79 2.23 10.40 6.97
N LEU A 80 1.13 9.93 6.38
CA LEU A 80 0.85 10.02 4.95
C LEU A 80 -0.25 11.04 4.64
N PRO A 81 -0.09 11.82 3.56
CA PRO A 81 -1.18 12.62 3.02
C PRO A 81 -2.33 11.74 2.56
N ARG A 82 -3.52 12.34 2.39
CA ARG A 82 -4.71 11.62 1.91
C ARG A 82 -4.48 11.15 0.47
N VAL A 83 -4.61 9.84 0.21
CA VAL A 83 -4.44 9.27 -1.15
C VAL A 83 -5.34 9.95 -2.19
N LEU A 84 -6.55 10.35 -1.79
CA LEU A 84 -7.52 11.03 -2.66
C LEU A 84 -6.99 12.38 -3.17
N SER A 85 -6.21 13.08 -2.36
CA SER A 85 -5.60 14.38 -2.72
C SER A 85 -4.29 14.24 -3.50
N ILE A 86 -3.60 13.08 -3.43
CA ILE A 86 -2.41 12.83 -4.26
C ILE A 86 -2.79 12.25 -5.63
N TRP A 87 -3.55 11.15 -5.64
CA TRP A 87 -3.78 10.33 -6.84
C TRP A 87 -5.24 10.24 -7.27
N GLY A 88 -6.15 10.70 -6.42
CA GLY A 88 -7.56 10.76 -6.76
C GLY A 88 -7.96 12.11 -7.33
N ASN A 89 -9.26 12.35 -7.31
CA ASN A 89 -9.83 13.67 -7.53
C ASN A 89 -10.65 13.99 -6.28
N ASP A 90 -10.21 14.95 -5.47
CA ASP A 90 -10.86 15.36 -4.23
C ASP A 90 -11.85 16.54 -4.41
N HIS A 91 -12.12 16.91 -5.67
CA HIS A 91 -13.06 17.95 -6.09
C HIS A 91 -14.29 17.33 -6.76
N ASP A 92 -14.48 17.54 -8.07
CA ASP A 92 -15.66 17.15 -8.85
C ASP A 92 -16.01 15.66 -8.78
N TYR A 93 -15.01 14.80 -8.56
CA TYR A 93 -15.18 13.35 -8.52
C TYR A 93 -14.81 12.73 -7.17
N ARG A 94 -14.88 13.50 -6.08
CA ARG A 94 -14.51 13.07 -4.73
C ARG A 94 -15.07 11.69 -4.36
N ASP A 95 -16.39 11.53 -4.44
CA ASP A 95 -17.07 10.29 -4.02
C ASP A 95 -16.70 9.09 -4.92
N LYS A 96 -16.73 9.29 -6.25
CA LYS A 96 -16.41 8.24 -7.21
C LYS A 96 -14.95 7.79 -7.09
N SER A 97 -14.03 8.74 -6.96
CA SER A 97 -12.60 8.47 -6.82
C SER A 97 -12.27 7.79 -5.49
N ALA A 98 -12.87 8.25 -4.37
CA ALA A 98 -12.72 7.62 -3.07
C ALA A 98 -13.21 6.17 -3.08
N LYS A 99 -14.40 5.92 -3.64
CA LYS A 99 -14.96 4.57 -3.78
C LYS A 99 -14.09 3.66 -4.64
N ALA A 100 -13.58 4.16 -5.77
CA ALA A 100 -12.69 3.39 -6.64
C ALA A 100 -11.42 2.92 -5.90
N LEU A 101 -10.77 3.82 -5.15
CA LEU A 101 -9.58 3.50 -4.35
C LEU A 101 -9.91 2.54 -3.21
N ALA A 102 -11.06 2.72 -2.54
CA ALA A 102 -11.51 1.83 -1.49
C ALA A 102 -11.79 0.41 -2.03
N ILE A 103 -12.52 0.29 -3.14
CA ILE A 103 -12.84 -0.98 -3.80
C ILE A 103 -11.57 -1.72 -4.20
N LEU A 104 -10.61 -1.02 -4.83
CA LEU A 104 -9.33 -1.61 -5.22
C LEU A 104 -8.62 -2.27 -4.03
N LEU A 105 -8.61 -1.59 -2.88
CA LEU A 105 -7.95 -2.07 -1.68
C LEU A 105 -8.71 -3.20 -0.98
N HIS A 106 -10.03 -3.05 -0.79
CA HIS A 106 -10.84 -3.97 0.03
C HIS A 106 -11.19 -5.28 -0.68
N LEU A 107 -11.04 -5.34 -2.00
CA LEU A 107 -11.22 -6.59 -2.77
C LEU A 107 -9.94 -7.43 -2.88
N MET A 108 -8.82 -6.98 -2.30
CA MET A 108 -7.60 -7.78 -2.20
C MET A 108 -7.58 -8.67 -0.94
N ARG A 109 -6.81 -9.76 -0.95
CA ARG A 109 -6.63 -10.63 0.21
C ARG A 109 -5.75 -9.94 1.25
N GLY A 110 -6.28 -9.74 2.45
CA GLY A 110 -5.56 -9.18 3.59
C GLY A 110 -6.50 -8.53 4.59
N THR A 111 -5.94 -7.82 5.56
CA THR A 111 -6.70 -7.01 6.52
C THR A 111 -6.68 -5.55 6.09
N PRO A 112 -7.83 -4.96 5.70
CA PRO A 112 -7.91 -3.55 5.37
C PRO A 112 -7.85 -2.66 6.62
N TYR A 113 -7.14 -1.54 6.51
CA TYR A 113 -7.06 -0.50 7.52
C TYR A 113 -7.62 0.81 6.96
N ILE A 114 -8.50 1.43 7.73
CA ILE A 114 -9.11 2.74 7.42
C ILE A 114 -8.55 3.75 8.41
N TYR A 115 -7.93 4.82 7.89
CA TYR A 115 -7.49 5.95 8.70
C TYR A 115 -8.63 6.95 8.86
N GLN A 116 -8.85 7.48 10.07
CA GLN A 116 -9.97 8.36 10.39
C GLN A 116 -10.11 9.53 9.41
N GLY A 117 -11.34 9.80 8.93
CA GLY A 117 -11.70 10.95 8.07
C GLY A 117 -11.86 10.65 6.58
#